data_AF-A0A845D9J2-F1
#
_entry.id   AF-A0A845D9J2-F1
#
_cell.length_a   1.000
_cell.length_b   1.000
_cell.length_c   1.000
_cell.angle_alpha   90.00
_cell.angle_beta   90.00
_cell.angle_gamma   90.00
#
_symmetry.space_group_name_H-M   'P 1'
#
loop_
_entity.id
_entity.type
_entity.pdbx_description
1 polymer ?
#
loop_
_entity_poly.entity_id
_entity_poly.type
_entity_poly.pdbx_seq_one_letter_code
_entity_poly.pdbx_strand_id
1 'polypeptide(L)'
;MCTDYQESPAASTKQEMTDGSSVVTDLYRDGRQVENTYDPDGRLVSQAFFDASGTRQKDLAFYPETGALWSENIVHPDGSTIGKYYTEDGALIPDEEL
;
A
#
# COMPACT_ATOMS: atom_id res chain seq x y z
N MET A 1 -18.26 -15.49 -7.54
CA MET A 1 -17.05 -15.56 -8.38
C MET A 1 -16.50 -14.16 -8.50
N CYS A 2 -15.37 -13.88 -7.85
CA CYS A 2 -14.47 -12.77 -8.21
C CYS A 2 -13.16 -13.07 -7.50
N THR A 3 -12.32 -13.90 -8.10
CA THR A 3 -10.92 -14.00 -7.69
C THR A 3 -10.26 -12.73 -8.17
N ASP A 4 -9.95 -11.84 -7.22
CA ASP A 4 -8.88 -10.87 -7.37
C ASP A 4 -7.62 -11.67 -7.73
N TYR A 5 -7.29 -11.72 -9.02
CA TYR A 5 -6.10 -12.41 -9.51
C TYR A 5 -4.93 -11.45 -9.31
N GLN A 6 -4.59 -11.16 -8.05
CA GLN A 6 -3.26 -10.67 -7.75
C GLN A 6 -2.29 -11.75 -8.26
N GLU A 7 -1.51 -11.40 -9.29
CA GLU A 7 -0.49 -12.30 -9.82
C GLU A 7 0.31 -12.88 -8.64
N SER A 8 0.51 -14.20 -8.59
CA SER A 8 1.29 -14.75 -7.49
C SER A 8 2.71 -14.17 -7.56
N PRO A 9 3.22 -13.60 -6.45
CA PRO A 9 4.55 -13.05 -6.45
C PRO A 9 5.56 -14.13 -6.82
N ALA A 10 6.61 -13.73 -7.53
CA ALA A 10 7.73 -14.60 -7.84
C ALA A 10 8.53 -14.94 -6.58
N ALA A 11 8.60 -13.99 -5.64
CA ALA A 11 9.18 -14.17 -4.33
C ALA A 11 8.47 -13.25 -3.32
N SER A 12 8.36 -13.72 -2.09
CA SER A 12 7.84 -12.94 -0.95
C SER A 12 8.82 -13.03 0.20
N THR A 13 9.14 -11.89 0.80
CA THR A 13 10.01 -11.82 1.98
C THR A 13 9.26 -11.12 3.11
N LYS A 14 9.33 -11.67 4.33
CA LYS A 14 8.80 -11.03 5.54
C LYS A 14 9.96 -10.55 6.41
N GLN A 15 9.91 -9.30 6.83
CA GLN A 15 10.79 -8.71 7.82
C GLN A 15 9.97 -8.31 9.05
N GLU A 16 10.31 -8.89 10.20
CA GLU A 16 9.70 -8.54 11.48
C GLU A 16 10.54 -7.44 12.16
N MET A 17 9.86 -6.42 12.68
CA MET A 17 10.49 -5.28 13.35
C MET A 17 10.51 -5.50 14.87
N THR A 18 11.36 -4.75 15.58
CA THR A 18 11.50 -4.90 17.04
C THR A 18 10.27 -4.47 17.84
N ASP A 19 9.40 -3.65 17.26
CA ASP A 19 8.13 -3.22 17.85
C ASP A 19 6.97 -4.22 17.61
N GLY A 20 7.24 -5.33 16.92
CA GLY A 20 6.25 -6.35 16.56
C GLY A 20 5.57 -6.13 15.21
N SER A 21 5.73 -4.96 14.59
CA SER A 21 5.26 -4.73 13.22
C SER A 21 6.01 -5.60 12.21
N SER A 22 5.47 -5.75 11.01
CA SER A 22 6.10 -6.55 9.96
C SER A 22 5.97 -5.87 8.60
N VAL A 23 6.99 -5.99 7.77
CA VAL A 23 6.94 -5.60 6.35
C VAL A 23 7.04 -6.86 5.50
N VAL A 24 6.12 -7.03 4.56
CA VAL A 24 6.14 -8.10 3.56
C VAL A 24 6.40 -7.48 2.19
N THR A 25 7.48 -7.88 1.55
CA THR A 25 7.85 -7.44 0.20
C THR A 25 7.58 -8.56 -0.79
N ASP A 26 6.67 -8.30 -1.72
CA ASP A 26 6.28 -9.18 -2.82
C ASP A 26 6.93 -8.71 -4.12
N LEU A 27 7.82 -9.52 -4.70
CA LEU A 27 8.48 -9.25 -5.98
C LEU A 27 7.81 -10.05 -7.09
N TYR A 28 7.40 -9.37 -8.16
CA TYR A 28 6.73 -9.96 -9.31
C TYR A 28 7.72 -10.28 -10.43
N ARG A 29 7.34 -11.17 -11.35
CA ARG A 29 8.23 -11.64 -12.44
C ARG A 29 8.67 -10.54 -13.39
N ASP A 30 7.84 -9.52 -13.56
CA ASP A 30 8.13 -8.34 -14.38
C ASP A 30 9.03 -7.31 -13.66
N GLY A 31 9.36 -7.54 -12.39
CA GLY A 31 10.21 -6.68 -11.58
C GLY A 31 9.46 -5.69 -10.69
N ARG A 32 8.14 -5.49 -10.89
CA ARG A 32 7.30 -4.74 -9.94
C ARG A 32 7.41 -5.31 -8.53
N GLN A 33 7.28 -4.45 -7.54
CA GLN A 33 7.30 -4.82 -6.13
C GLN A 33 6.11 -4.20 -5.40
N VAL A 34 5.59 -4.93 -4.42
CA VAL A 34 4.58 -4.44 -3.47
C VAL A 34 5.11 -4.65 -2.06
N GLU A 35 5.11 -3.60 -1.24
CA GLU A 35 5.48 -3.67 0.17
C GLU A 35 4.23 -3.49 1.03
N ASN A 36 3.91 -4.47 1.85
CA ASN A 36 2.79 -4.46 2.79
C ASN A 36 3.32 -4.29 4.21
N THR A 37 2.90 -3.25 4.92
CA THR A 37 3.25 -3.03 6.32
C THR A 37 2.10 -3.39 7.23
N TYR A 38 2.37 -4.25 8.21
CA TYR A 38 1.42 -4.73 9.20
C TYR A 38 1.78 -4.20 10.58
N ASP A 39 0.78 -3.78 11.34
CA ASP A 39 0.94 -3.44 12.76
C ASP A 39 1.27 -4.70 13.61
N PRO A 40 1.62 -4.54 14.90
CA PRO A 40 1.92 -5.68 15.78
C PRO A 40 0.76 -6.65 16.01
N ASP A 41 -0.48 -6.22 15.77
CA ASP A 41 -1.68 -7.07 15.81
C ASP A 41 -1.90 -7.83 14.50
N GLY A 42 -1.05 -7.61 13.48
CA GLY A 42 -1.13 -8.24 12.17
C GLY A 42 -2.11 -7.57 11.19
N ARG A 43 -2.54 -6.34 11.47
CA ARG A 43 -3.43 -5.57 10.59
C ARG A 43 -2.64 -4.77 9.57
N LEU A 44 -3.08 -4.76 8.31
CA LEU A 44 -2.43 -3.98 7.25
C LEU A 44 -2.65 -2.48 7.52
N VAL A 45 -1.56 -1.72 7.61
CA VAL A 45 -1.61 -0.26 7.84
C VAL A 45 -1.07 0.54 6.67
N SER A 46 -0.23 -0.06 5.81
CA SER A 46 0.26 0.59 4.60
C SER A 46 0.60 -0.40 3.50
N GLN A 47 0.43 0.03 2.25
CA GLN A 47 0.83 -0.71 1.06
C GLN A 47 1.49 0.23 0.05
N ALA A 48 2.74 -0.06 -0.34
CA ALA A 48 3.48 0.71 -1.33
C ALA A 48 3.74 -0.13 -2.59
N PHE A 49 3.61 0.51 -3.75
CA PHE A 49 3.81 -0.10 -5.06
C PHE A 49 5.00 0.52 -5.76
N PHE A 50 5.86 -0.32 -6.30
CA PHE A 50 7.05 0.07 -7.03
C PHE A 50 7.04 -0.57 -8.41
N ASP A 51 7.47 0.18 -9.42
CA ASP A 51 7.71 -0.40 -10.74
C ASP A 51 9.03 -1.18 -10.79
N ALA A 52 9.32 -1.79 -11.94
CA ALA A 52 10.50 -2.62 -12.15
C ALA A 52 11.84 -1.91 -11.98
N SER A 53 11.87 -0.58 -12.06
CA SER A 53 13.04 0.25 -11.75
C SER A 53 13.26 0.47 -10.25
N GLY A 54 12.31 0.06 -9.40
CA GLY A 54 12.30 0.36 -7.97
C GLY A 54 11.75 1.75 -7.64
N THR A 55 11.19 2.48 -8.61
CA THR A 55 10.55 3.78 -8.35
C THR A 55 9.15 3.57 -7.78
N ARG A 56 8.82 4.29 -6.70
CA ARG A 56 7.51 4.23 -6.08
C ARG A 56 6.48 4.88 -6.99
N GLN A 57 5.39 4.18 -7.28
CA GLN A 57 4.28 4.62 -8.13
C GLN A 57 3.04 4.98 -7.31
N LYS A 58 2.85 4.29 -6.17
CA LYS A 58 1.64 4.44 -5.36
C LYS A 58 1.90 4.06 -3.92
N ASP A 59 1.24 4.75 -2.99
CA ASP A 59 1.23 4.46 -1.56
C ASP A 59 -0.20 4.50 -1.05
N LEU A 60 -0.58 3.51 -0.25
CA LEU A 60 -1.88 3.40 0.38
C LEU A 60 -1.68 3.32 1.89
N ALA A 61 -2.50 4.03 2.65
CA ALA A 61 -2.56 3.92 4.10
C ALA A 61 -3.97 3.50 4.53
N PHE A 62 -4.06 2.66 5.55
CA PHE A 62 -5.32 2.07 6.00
C PHE A 62 -5.58 2.37 7.47
N TYR A 63 -6.85 2.50 7.83
CA TYR A 63 -7.30 2.49 9.21
C TYR A 63 -7.08 1.09 9.79
N PRO A 64 -6.29 0.91 10.86
CA PRO A 64 -6.01 -0.42 11.40
C PRO A 64 -7.29 -1.10 11.90
N GLU A 65 -8.22 -0.36 12.50
CA GLU A 65 -9.42 -0.93 13.12
C GLU A 65 -10.43 -1.49 12.10
N THR A 66 -10.55 -0.86 10.95
CA THR A 66 -11.57 -1.20 9.93
C THR A 66 -10.97 -1.79 8.65
N GLY A 67 -9.68 -1.58 8.39
CA GLY A 67 -9.03 -1.87 7.11
C GLY A 67 -9.47 -0.92 5.99
N ALA A 68 -10.24 0.13 6.30
CA ALA A 68 -10.66 1.10 5.31
C ALA A 68 -9.46 1.91 4.81
N LEU A 69 -9.48 2.28 3.54
CA LEU A 69 -8.45 3.15 2.98
C LEU A 69 -8.57 4.54 3.60
N TRP A 70 -7.49 5.04 4.22
CA TRP A 70 -7.37 6.42 4.71
C TRP A 70 -6.80 7.30 3.61
N SER A 71 -5.68 6.90 3.00
CA SER A 71 -4.91 7.75 2.08
C SER A 71 -4.50 6.97 0.84
N GLU A 72 -4.56 7.63 -0.32
CA GLU A 72 -3.93 7.18 -1.56
C GLU A 72 -3.00 8.30 -2.06
N ASN A 73 -1.71 7.99 -2.20
CA ASN A 73 -0.75 8.85 -2.88
C ASN A 73 -0.33 8.21 -4.19
N ILE A 74 -0.51 8.91 -5.30
CA ILE A 74 -0.09 8.47 -6.64
C ILE A 74 1.10 9.31 -7.06
N VAL A 75 2.19 8.67 -7.44
CA VAL A 75 3.40 9.30 -7.96
C VAL A 75 3.41 9.15 -9.48
N HIS A 76 3.44 10.27 -10.17
CA HIS A 76 3.51 10.31 -11.62
C HIS A 76 4.97 10.20 -12.11
N PRO A 77 5.21 9.74 -13.35
CA PRO A 77 6.56 9.65 -13.91
C PRO A 77 7.30 10.99 -14.01
N ASP A 78 6.58 12.12 -14.00
CA ASP A 78 7.15 13.47 -13.98
C ASP A 78 7.57 13.92 -12.56
N GLY A 79 7.38 13.07 -11.56
CA GLY A 79 7.67 13.35 -10.14
C GLY A 79 6.57 14.10 -9.41
N SER A 80 5.49 14.52 -10.09
CA SER A 80 4.33 15.09 -9.42
C SER A 80 3.59 14.02 -8.61
N THR A 81 2.89 14.44 -7.55
CA THR A 81 2.12 13.52 -6.71
C THR A 81 0.69 14.00 -6.53
N ILE A 82 -0.24 13.07 -6.49
CA ILE A 82 -1.65 13.31 -6.17
C ILE A 82 -1.96 12.57 -4.88
N GLY A 83 -2.23 13.31 -3.81
CA GLY A 83 -2.75 12.77 -2.56
C GLY A 83 -4.28 12.83 -2.52
N LYS A 84 -4.91 11.75 -2.10
CA LYS A 84 -6.35 11.66 -1.82
C LYS A 84 -6.52 11.10 -0.42
N TYR A 85 -7.45 11.68 0.32
CA TYR A 85 -7.80 11.21 1.65
C TYR A 85 -9.25 10.79 1.69
N TYR A 86 -9.56 9.84 2.54
CA TYR A 86 -10.86 9.22 2.63
C TYR A 86 -11.27 9.15 4.09
N THR A 87 -12.56 9.34 4.32
CA THR A 87 -13.21 9.00 5.58
C THR A 87 -13.24 7.49 5.77
N GLU A 88 -13.49 7.03 6.99
CA GLU A 88 -13.60 5.59 7.30
C GLU A 88 -14.72 4.87 6.52
N ASP A 89 -15.77 5.58 6.09
CA ASP A 89 -16.84 5.07 5.23
C ASP A 89 -16.43 4.98 3.74
N GLY A 90 -15.20 5.40 3.40
CA GLY A 90 -14.65 5.41 2.05
C GLY A 90 -15.00 6.64 1.21
N ALA A 91 -15.66 7.65 1.79
CA ALA A 91 -15.94 8.90 1.09
C ALA A 91 -14.66 9.75 0.96
N LEU A 92 -14.40 10.26 -0.25
CA LEU A 92 -13.27 11.15 -0.52
C LEU A 92 -13.43 12.47 0.25
N ILE A 93 -12.40 12.87 0.98
CA ILE A 93 -12.28 14.17 1.63
C ILE A 93 -11.67 15.14 0.58
N PRO A 94 -12.40 16.18 0.17
CA PRO A 94 -11.89 17.17 -0.78
C PRO A 94 -10.73 17.97 -0.16
N ASP A 95 -9.83 18.49 -0.99
CA ASP A 95 -8.62 19.19 -0.52
C ASP A 95 -8.92 20.45 0.30
N GLU A 96 -10.10 21.05 0.13
CA GLU A 96 -10.58 22.20 0.89
C GLU A 96 -10.99 21.86 2.34
N GLU A 97 -11.08 20.57 2.70
CA GLU A 97 -11.51 20.08 4.01
C GLU A 97 -10.44 19.25 4.76
N LEU A 98 -9.16 19.33 4.31
CA LEU A 98 -8.01 18.66 4.92
C LEU A 98 -7.31 19.47 6.02
#